data_AF-A0A7G6RPH1-F1
#
_entry.id   AF-A0A7G6RPH1-F1
#
_cell.length_a   1.000
_cell.length_b   1.000
_cell.length_c   1.000
_cell.angle_alpha   90.00
_cell.angle_beta   90.00
_cell.angle_gamma   90.00
#
_symmetry.space_group_name_H-M   'P 1'
#
loop_
_entity.id
_entity.type
_entity.pdbx_description
1 polymer ?
#
loop_
_entity_poly.entity_id
_entity_poly.type
_entity_poly.pdbx_seq_one_letter_code
_entity_poly.pdbx_strand_id
1 'polypeptide(L)' 'MARAMLEQPGCAAFDSAGSIAHGCGVSQSTALRLTRLLGFRSYRDLRRLFQEEVKLRFGVRA' A
#
# COMPACT_ATOMS: atom_id res chain seq x y z
N MET A 1 3.76 -2.12 -9.16
CA MET A 1 3.35 -1.89 -7.76
C MET A 1 2.92 -0.46 -7.49
N ALA A 2 3.81 0.55 -7.49
CA ALA A 2 3.43 1.93 -7.13
C ALA A 2 2.19 2.45 -7.88
N ARG A 3 2.15 2.28 -9.21
CA ARG A 3 0.99 2.63 -10.04
C ARG A 3 -0.30 1.93 -9.57
N ALA A 4 -0.26 0.62 -9.35
CA ALA A 4 -1.42 -0.17 -8.90
C ALA A 4 -1.96 0.30 -7.53
N MET A 5 -1.07 0.70 -6.61
CA MET A 5 -1.47 1.24 -5.31
C MET A 5 -2.19 2.58 -5.44
N LEU A 6 -1.80 3.43 -6.40
CA LEU A 6 -2.42 4.73 -6.66
C LEU A 6 -3.74 4.60 -7.43
N GLU A 7 -3.81 3.69 -8.40
CA GLU A 7 -5.02 3.40 -9.19
C GLU A 7 -6.09 2.72 -8.34
N GLN A 8 -5.71 1.79 -7.45
CA GLN A 8 -6.62 1.08 -6.56
C GLN A 8 -6.10 1.06 -5.11
N PRO A 9 -6.28 2.16 -4.33
CA PRO A 9 -5.78 2.29 -2.96
C PRO A 9 -6.21 1.17 -2.00
N GLY A 10 -7.36 0.54 -2.26
CA GLY A 10 -7.87 -0.57 -1.48
C GLY A 10 -6.91 -1.75 -1.40
N CYS A 11 -6.18 -2.06 -2.48
CA CYS A 11 -5.20 -3.16 -2.41
C CYS A 11 -4.11 -2.83 -1.38
N ALA A 12 -3.52 -1.64 -1.45
CA ALA A 12 -2.49 -1.18 -0.51
C ALA A 12 -3.00 -1.05 0.93
N ALA A 13 -4.28 -0.70 1.11
CA ALA A 13 -4.93 -0.52 2.41
C ALA A 13 -5.27 -1.84 3.11
N PHE A 14 -5.58 -2.92 2.37
CA PHE A 14 -6.16 -4.14 2.94
C PHE A 14 -5.33 -5.40 2.71
N ASP A 15 -4.52 -5.45 1.66
CA ASP A 15 -3.70 -6.62 1.34
C ASP A 15 -2.37 -6.63 2.12
N SER A 16 -1.73 -7.80 2.12
CA SER A 16 -0.37 -7.97 2.62
C SER A 16 0.65 -7.48 1.58
N ALA A 17 1.87 -7.16 2.05
CA ALA A 17 2.98 -6.82 1.16
C ALA A 17 3.28 -7.94 0.14
N GLY A 18 3.12 -9.20 0.56
CA GLY A 18 3.35 -10.36 -0.30
C GLY A 18 2.27 -10.50 -1.36
N SER A 19 1.01 -10.30 -0.99
CA SER A 19 -0.14 -10.39 -1.90
C SER A 19 -0.07 -9.33 -3.01
N ILE A 20 0.22 -8.08 -2.65
CA ILE A 20 0.38 -7.02 -3.66
C ILE A 20 1.61 -7.25 -4.52
N ALA A 21 2.73 -7.65 -3.91
CA ALA A 21 3.94 -7.94 -4.66
C ALA A 21 3.68 -9.03 -5.71
N HIS A 22 3.03 -10.12 -5.31
CA HIS A 22 2.64 -11.20 -6.19
C HIS A 22 1.71 -10.72 -7.33
N GLY A 23 0.65 -9.98 -7.00
CA GLY A 23 -0.25 -9.39 -8.01
C GLY A 23 0.42 -8.41 -8.96
N CYS A 24 1.55 -7.82 -8.55
CA CYS A 24 2.37 -6.94 -9.38
C CYS A 24 3.54 -7.65 -10.09
N GLY A 25 3.68 -8.98 -9.96
CA GLY A 25 4.78 -9.74 -10.55
C GLY A 25 6.17 -9.43 -9.97
N VAL A 26 6.24 -8.95 -8.73
CA VAL A 26 7.49 -8.61 -8.04
C VAL A 26 7.67 -9.40 -6.75
N SER A 27 8.90 -9.45 -6.25
CA SER A 27 9.19 -10.04 -4.94
C SER A 27 8.64 -9.19 -3.79
N GLN A 28 8.35 -9.83 -2.65
CA GLN A 28 8.01 -9.11 -1.42
C GLN A 28 9.14 -8.15 -0.99
N SER A 29 10.41 -8.51 -1.22
CA SER A 29 11.55 -7.62 -0.95
C SER A 29 11.50 -6.33 -1.78
N THR A 30 10.97 -6.39 -3.01
CA THR A 30 10.75 -5.19 -3.85
C THR A 30 9.67 -4.28 -3.25
N ALA A 31 8.60 -4.86 -2.71
CA ALA A 31 7.58 -4.08 -1.99
C ALA A 31 8.14 -3.37 -0.75
N LEU A 32 8.98 -4.05 0.04
CA LEU A 32 9.64 -3.46 1.20
C LEU A 32 10.66 -2.37 0.81
N ARG A 33 11.38 -2.54 -0.31
CA ARG A 33 12.26 -1.50 -0.85
C ARG A 33 11.48 -0.25 -1.28
N LEU A 34 10.37 -0.43 -1.99
CA LEU A 34 9.48 0.68 -2.37
C LEU A 34 8.98 1.43 -1.13
N THR A 35 8.55 0.69 -0.10
CA THR A 35 8.11 1.26 1.17
C THR A 35 9.18 2.16 1.79
N ARG A 36 10.43 1.69 1.86
CA ARG A 36 11.56 2.47 2.38
C ARG A 36 11.90 3.66 1.50
N LEU A 37 11.84 3.50 0.18
CA LEU A 37 12.08 4.57 -0.80
C LEU A 37 11.08 5.73 -0.61
N LEU A 38 9.84 5.41 -0.24
CA LEU A 38 8.79 6.39 0.08
C LEU A 38 8.92 6.98 1.49
N GLY A 39 9.96 6.64 2.25
CA GLY A 39 10.21 7.19 3.60
C GLY A 39 9.53 6.45 4.75
N PHE A 40 8.87 5.32 4.49
CA PHE A 40 8.22 4.53 5.54
C PHE A 40 9.16 3.51 6.16
N ARG A 41 9.05 3.30 7.48
CA ARG A 41 9.88 2.32 8.21
C ARG A 41 9.44 0.88 7.94
N SER A 42 8.14 0.68 7.70
CA SER A 42 7.55 -0.62 7.47
C SER A 42 6.38 -0.56 6.49
N TYR A 43 6.04 -1.69 5.87
CA TYR A 43 4.88 -1.77 4.99
C TYR A 43 3.58 -1.46 5.74
N ARG A 44 3.55 -1.71 7.05
CA ARG A 44 2.42 -1.38 7.92
C ARG A 44 2.18 0.13 7.98
N ASP A 45 3.25 0.95 7.98
CA ASP A 45 3.13 2.42 7.99
C ASP A 45 2.57 2.92 6.66
N LEU A 46 3.08 2.39 5.53
CA LEU A 46 2.53 2.67 4.20
C LEU A 46 1.05 2.28 4.11
N ARG A 47 0.69 1.08 4.61
CA ARG A 47 -0.69 0.59 4.63
C ARG A 47 -1.63 1.51 5.41
N ARG A 48 -1.18 2.08 6.53
CA ARG A 48 -1.98 3.05 7.31
C ARG A 48 -2.31 4.29 6.50
N LEU A 49 -1.33 4.85 5.80
CA LEU A 49 -1.56 5.98 4.90
C LEU A 49 -2.61 5.66 3.83
N PHE A 50 -2.53 4.48 3.19
CA PHE A 50 -3.55 4.08 2.23
C PHE A 50 -4.93 3.84 2.86
N GLN A 51 -4.99 3.37 4.11
CA GLN A 51 -6.26 3.27 4.84
C GLN A 51 -6.86 4.65 5.14
N GLU A 52 -6.04 5.64 5.48
CA GLU A 52 -6.47 7.02 5.67
C GLU A 52 -6.98 7.64 4.36
N GLU A 53 -6.25 7.44 3.25
CA GLU A 53 -6.69 7.85 1.91
C GLU A 53 -8.03 7.23 1.52
N VAL A 54 -8.23 5.94 1.81
CA VAL A 54 -9.51 5.26 1.58
C VAL A 54 -10.61 5.90 2.43
N LYS A 55 -10.37 6.14 3.73
CA LYS A 55 -11.36 6.81 4.60
C LYS A 55 -11.75 8.20 4.08
N LEU A 56 -10.76 8.99 3.66
CA LEU A 56 -10.97 10.33 3.11
C LEU A 56 -11.79 10.28 1.82
N ARG A 57 -11.49 9.36 0.90
CA ARG A 57 -12.22 9.19 -0.36
C ARG A 57 -13.68 8.80 -0.18
N PHE A 58 -13.99 8.00 0.85
CA PHE A 58 -15.36 7.52 1.10
C PHE A 58 -16.12 8.35 2.14
N GLY A 59 -15.56 9.47 2.62
CA GLY A 59 -16.25 10.37 3.56
C GLY A 59 -16.58 9.72 4.91
N VAL A 60 -15.95 8.60 5.25
CA VAL A 60 -16.17 7.90 6.53
C VAL A 60 -15.41 8.66 7.60
N ARG A 61 -16.06 9.65 8.21
CA ARG A 61 -15.61 10.27 9.45
C ARG A 61 -15.92 9.29 10.58
N ALA A 62 -14.87 8.81 11.25
CA ALA A 62 -15.02 8.11 12.52
C ALA A 62 -15.46 9.11 13.60
#